data_AF-A0A7C7BTA6-F1
#
_entry.id   AF-A0A7C7BTA6-F1
#
_cell.length_a   1.000
_cell.length_b   1.000
_cell.length_c   1.000
_cell.angle_alpha   90.00
_cell.angle_beta   90.00
_cell.angle_gamma   90.00
#
_symmetry.space_group_name_H-M   'P 1'
#
loop_
_entity.id
_entity.type
_entity.pdbx_description
1 polymer ?
#
loop_
_entity_poly.entity_id
_entity_poly.type
_entity_poly.pdbx_seq_one_letter_code
_entity_poly.pdbx_strand_id
1 'polypeptide(L)' 'MANKKNFLFIMCDQLRADYLSCMGHDRLETPHIDELASKGVLFTRA' A
#
# COMPACT_ATOMS: atom_id res chain seq x y z
N MET A 1 22.44 22.65 4.33
CA MET A 1 21.80 22.11 3.11
C MET A 1 20.46 21.51 3.51
N ALA A 2 19.36 21.84 2.84
CA ALA A 2 18.08 21.21 3.13
C ALA A 2 18.17 19.70 2.82
N ASN A 3 17.73 18.87 3.76
CA ASN A 3 17.72 17.41 3.59
C ASN A 3 16.66 17.05 2.53
N LYS A 4 17.09 16.79 1.29
CA LYS A 4 16.21 16.40 0.19
C LYS A 4 15.58 15.04 0.50
N LYS A 5 14.26 14.96 0.35
CA LYS A 5 13.53 13.69 0.47
C LYS A 5 13.64 12.91 -0.84
N ASN A 6 13.73 11.59 -0.71
CA ASN A 6 13.65 10.66 -1.84
C ASN A 6 12.18 10.26 -2.06
N PHE A 7 11.83 9.97 -3.31
CA PHE A 7 10.52 9.46 -3.70
C PHE A 7 10.68 8.09 -4.34
N LEU A 8 9.83 7.14 -3.95
CA LEU A 8 9.79 5.79 -4.51
C LEU A 8 8.36 5.50 -4.97
N PHE A 9 8.18 5.30 -6.27
CA PHE A 9 6.89 4.92 -6.86
C PHE A 9 6.90 3.42 -7.16
N ILE A 10 6.05 2.68 -6.46
CA ILE A 10 5.89 1.21 -6.58
C ILE A 10 4.55 0.95 -7.26
N MET A 11 4.53 0.10 -8.28
CA MET A 11 3.33 -0.27 -9.02
C MET A 11 3.29 -1.78 -9.23
N CYS A 12 2.11 -2.38 -9.07
CA CYS A 12 1.83 -3.77 -9.39
C CYS A 12 0.92 -3.82 -10.61
N ASP A 13 1.24 -4.69 -11.58
CA ASP A 13 0.40 -4.87 -12.77
C ASP A 13 -0.82 -5.75 -12.44
N GLN A 14 -1.98 -5.34 -12.94
CA GLN A 14 -3.29 -6.00 -12.77
C GLN A 14 -3.67 -6.39 -11.33
N LEU A 15 -3.10 -5.74 -10.31
CA LEU A 15 -3.46 -5.98 -8.91
C LEU A 15 -4.89 -5.46 -8.65
N ARG A 16 -5.78 -6.34 -8.20
CA ARG A 16 -7.13 -5.95 -7.79
C ARG A 16 -7.09 -5.27 -6.42
N ALA A 17 -7.94 -4.25 -6.26
CA ALA A 17 -8.03 -3.51 -5.00
C ALA A 17 -8.47 -4.37 -3.81
N ASP A 18 -9.31 -5.38 -4.04
CA ASP A 18 -9.81 -6.29 -3.00
C ASP A 18 -8.86 -7.46 -2.69
N TYR A 19 -7.70 -7.52 -3.36
CA TYR A 19 -6.68 -8.56 -3.17
C TYR A 19 -5.55 -8.13 -2.22
N LEU A 20 -5.86 -7.27 -1.25
CA LEU A 20 -4.97 -6.84 -0.19
C LEU A 20 -5.67 -7.01 1.15
N SER A 21 -4.99 -7.52 2.18
CA SER A 21 -5.59 -7.71 3.51
C SER A 21 -6.00 -6.36 4.12
N CYS A 22 -5.23 -5.29 3.92
CA CYS A 22 -5.62 -3.93 4.33
C CYS A 22 -6.87 -3.37 3.61
N MET A 23 -7.29 -3.99 2.50
CA MET A 23 -8.53 -3.66 1.77
C MET A 23 -9.68 -4.62 2.08
N GLY A 24 -9.50 -5.54 3.03
CA GLY A 24 -10.54 -6.44 3.53
C GLY A 24 -10.52 -7.86 2.96
N HIS A 25 -9.43 -8.30 2.32
CA HIS A 25 -9.32 -9.71 1.90
C HIS A 25 -9.28 -10.64 3.12
N ASP A 26 -10.15 -11.64 3.14
CA ASP A 26 -10.37 -12.61 4.22
C ASP A 26 -9.33 -13.75 4.33
N ARG A 27 -8.52 -14.00 3.30
CA ARG A 27 -7.64 -15.20 3.22
C ARG A 27 -6.20 -14.91 2.80
N LEU A 28 -5.95 -13.82 2.09
CA LEU A 28 -4.62 -13.44 1.63
C LEU A 28 -3.97 -12.50 2.64
N GLU A 29 -2.78 -12.86 3.11
CA GLU A 29 -1.99 -11.99 3.98
C GLU A 29 -0.99 -11.16 3.17
N THR A 30 -1.04 -9.83 3.32
CA THR A 30 -0.08 -8.89 2.71
C THR A 30 0.61 -8.01 3.77
N PRO A 31 1.37 -8.60 4.72
CA PRO A 31 1.79 -7.91 5.94
C PRO A 31 2.65 -6.66 5.71
N HIS A 32 3.49 -6.65 4.68
CA HIS A 32 4.34 -5.48 4.36
C HIS A 32 3.55 -4.32 3.75
N ILE A 33 2.53 -4.62 2.95
CA ILE A 33 1.65 -3.60 2.37
C ILE A 33 0.73 -3.04 3.46
N ASP A 34 0.26 -3.90 4.35
CA ASP A 34 -0.55 -3.51 5.51
C ASP A 34 0.24 -2.60 6.47
N GLU A 35 1.51 -2.93 6.74
CA GLU A 35 2.41 -2.09 7.53
C GLU A 35 2.60 -0.71 6.87
N LEU A 36 2.81 -0.66 5.54
CA LEU A 36 2.92 0.60 4.80
C LEU A 36 1.63 1.43 4.89
N ALA A 37 0.47 0.79 4.73
CA ALA A 37 -0.83 1.44 4.85
C ALA A 37 -1.05 2.00 6.27
N SER A 38 -0.67 1.26 7.31
CA SER A 38 -0.81 1.70 8.72
C SER A 38 0.06 2.91 9.09
N LYS A 39 1.19 3.10 8.39
CA LYS A 39 2.12 4.21 8.60
C LYS A 39 1.83 5.42 7.71
N GLY A 40 0.82 5.32 6.85
CA GLY A 40 0.53 6.29 5.80
C GLY A 40 -0.95 6.55 5.62
N VAL A 41 -1.34 6.76 4.37
CA VAL A 41 -2.74 7.03 3.99
C VAL A 41 -3.16 5.95 2.99
N LEU A 42 -4.24 5.24 3.32
CA LEU A 42 -4.89 4.28 2.43
C LEU A 42 -6.07 4.95 1.73
N PHE A 43 -6.00 5.09 0.41
CA PHE A 43 -7.10 5.61 -0.40
C PHE A 43 -8.05 4.47 -0.76
N THR A 44 -9.29 4.52 -0.25
CA THR A 44 -10.28 3.46 -0.45
C THR A 44 -11.17 3.65 -1.69
N ARG A 45 -10.99 4.77 -2.41
CA ARG A 45 -11.70 5.12 -3.66
C ARG A 45 -10.76 5.86 -4.61
N ALA A 46 -9.82 5.12 -5.20
CA ALA A 46 -8.83 5.61 -6.16
C ALA A 46 -9.09 5.03 -7.55
#